data_AF-A0A2W5N1W0-F1
#
_entry.id   AF-A0A2W5N1W0-F1
#
_cell.length_a   1.000
_cell.length_b   1.000
_cell.length_c   1.000
_cell.angle_alpha   90.00
_cell.angle_beta   90.00
_cell.angle_gamma   90.00
#
_symmetry.space_group_name_H-M   'P 1'
#
loop_
_entity.id
_entity.type
_entity.pdbx_description
1 polymer ?
#
loop_
_entity_poly.entity_id
_entity_poly.type
_entity_poly.pdbx_seq_one_letter_code
_entity_poly.pdbx_strand_id
1 'polypeptide(L)'
;MNIEYVQSFIELIEKFLAKSITALEFEKQFLTLWHKDERLLEAYNSVENLFFSVDQFTDLPLEPEDDPDDYINEDRLRESAAKTLEELRALK
;
A
#
# COMPACT_ATOMS: atom_id res chain seq x y z
N MET A 1 0.26 5.93 -20.44
CA MET A 1 -0.46 5.61 -19.19
C MET A 1 -0.93 4.17 -19.30
N ASN A 2 -0.35 3.24 -18.55
CA ASN A 2 -0.86 1.87 -18.55
C ASN A 2 -2.01 1.79 -17.52
N ILE A 3 -3.20 2.23 -17.97
CA ILE A 3 -4.41 2.44 -17.14
C ILE A 3 -4.76 1.18 -16.34
N GLU A 4 -4.48 0.01 -16.90
CA GLU A 4 -4.75 -1.30 -16.30
C GLU A 4 -3.96 -1.53 -15.00
N TYR A 5 -2.77 -0.95 -14.88
CA TYR A 5 -1.90 -1.15 -13.73
C TYR A 5 -2.30 -0.30 -12.53
N VAL A 6 -2.56 0.98 -12.77
CA VAL A 6 -3.12 1.90 -11.76
C VAL A 6 -4.45 1.36 -11.27
N GLN A 7 -5.28 0.84 -12.17
CA GLN A 7 -6.55 0.22 -11.81
C GLN A 7 -6.36 -1.02 -10.91
N SER A 8 -5.33 -1.84 -11.14
CA SER A 8 -5.02 -2.99 -10.29
C SER A 8 -4.64 -2.58 -8.86
N PHE A 9 -3.85 -1.51 -8.70
CA PHE A 9 -3.53 -0.95 -7.37
C PHE A 9 -4.77 -0.37 -6.68
N ILE A 10 -5.60 0.39 -7.41
CA ILE A 10 -6.86 0.93 -6.90
C ILE A 10 -7.75 -0.20 -6.37
N GLU A 11 -7.97 -1.25 -7.15
CA GLU A 11 -8.81 -2.39 -6.74
C GLU A 11 -8.27 -3.12 -5.52
N LEU A 12 -6.95 -3.30 -5.43
CA LEU A 12 -6.32 -3.93 -4.26
C LEU A 12 -6.51 -3.07 -3.01
N ILE A 13 -6.25 -1.76 -3.11
CA ILE A 13 -6.41 -0.82 -2.01
C ILE A 13 -7.87 -0.76 -1.56
N GLU A 14 -8.84 -0.74 -2.49
CA GLU A 14 -10.27 -0.75 -2.17
C GLU A 14 -10.67 -2.01 -1.39
N LYS A 15 -10.21 -3.19 -1.82
CA LYS A 15 -10.44 -4.45 -1.09
C LYS A 15 -9.86 -4.40 0.32
N PHE A 16 -8.66 -3.85 0.45
CA PHE A 16 -8.02 -3.68 1.75
C PHE A 16 -8.87 -2.76 2.62
N LEU A 17 -9.14 -1.53 2.21
CA LEU A 17 -9.92 -0.55 2.97
C LEU A 17 -11.35 -1.02 3.31
N ALA A 18 -11.97 -1.81 2.44
CA ALA A 18 -13.27 -2.44 2.69
C ALA A 18 -13.21 -3.62 3.69
N LYS A 19 -12.04 -3.89 4.28
CA LYS A 19 -11.76 -5.03 5.19
C LYS A 19 -12.11 -6.39 4.59
N SER A 20 -12.05 -6.49 3.26
CA SER A 20 -12.31 -7.73 2.53
C SER A 20 -11.08 -8.64 2.48
N ILE A 21 -9.89 -8.07 2.72
CA ILE A 21 -8.62 -8.75 2.89
C ILE A 21 -7.92 -8.20 4.13
N THR A 22 -7.07 -9.02 4.74
CA THR A 22 -6.21 -8.67 5.88
C THR A 22 -4.98 -7.86 5.44
N ALA A 23 -4.27 -7.25 6.38
CA ALA A 23 -3.01 -6.54 6.08
C ALA A 23 -1.94 -7.46 5.47
N LEU A 24 -1.78 -8.69 5.97
CA LEU A 24 -0.86 -9.69 5.41
C LEU A 24 -1.23 -10.09 3.97
N GLU A 25 -2.52 -10.27 3.69
CA GLU A 25 -2.99 -10.56 2.33
C GLU A 25 -2.79 -9.37 1.39
N PHE A 26 -2.94 -8.15 1.91
CA PHE A 26 -2.69 -6.91 1.18
C PHE A 26 -1.21 -6.75 0.86
N GLU A 27 -0.31 -6.84 1.84
CA GLU A 27 1.15 -6.80 1.68
C GLU A 27 1.61 -7.77 0.60
N LYS A 28 1.25 -9.05 0.71
CA LYS A 28 1.63 -10.09 -0.24
C LYS A 28 1.17 -9.77 -1.67
N GLN A 29 -0.09 -9.33 -1.83
CA GLN A 29 -0.63 -8.99 -3.15
C GLN A 29 -0.01 -7.70 -3.69
N PHE A 30 0.25 -6.72 -2.83
CA PHE A 30 0.88 -5.46 -3.18
C PHE A 30 2.29 -5.70 -3.72
N LEU A 31 3.13 -6.44 -2.99
CA LEU A 31 4.50 -6.78 -3.42
C LEU A 31 4.50 -7.61 -4.71
N THR A 32 3.50 -8.47 -4.90
CA THR A 32 3.33 -9.24 -6.15
C THR A 32 3.02 -8.31 -7.34
N LEU A 33 2.16 -7.31 -7.14
CA LEU A 33 1.87 -6.30 -8.17
C LEU A 33 3.07 -5.39 -8.41
N TRP A 34 3.74 -4.95 -7.35
CA TRP A 34 4.92 -4.07 -7.40
C TRP A 34 6.06 -4.70 -8.22
N HIS A 35 6.42 -5.96 -7.95
CA HIS A 35 7.52 -6.64 -8.65
C HIS A 35 7.22 -7.03 -10.11
N LYS A 36 5.96 -7.01 -10.54
CA LYS A 36 5.64 -7.35 -11.94
C LYS A 36 6.02 -6.24 -12.92
N ASP A 37 6.10 -4.97 -12.50
CA ASP A 37 6.45 -3.84 -13.38
C ASP A 37 7.03 -2.63 -12.62
N GLU A 38 8.19 -2.81 -11.99
CA GLU A 38 8.89 -1.79 -11.19
C GLU A 38 9.09 -0.46 -11.94
N ARG A 39 9.30 -0.53 -13.27
CA ARG A 39 9.66 0.61 -14.14
C ARG A 39 8.49 1.57 -14.40
N LEU A 40 7.26 1.15 -14.14
CA LEU A 40 6.07 1.97 -14.30
C LEU A 40 5.69 2.72 -13.01
N LEU A 41 6.28 2.34 -11.87
CA LEU A 41 5.89 2.77 -10.53
C LEU A 41 6.74 3.91 -9.97
N GLU A 42 8.01 4.04 -10.38
CA GLU A 42 8.83 5.24 -10.12
C GLU A 42 8.18 6.53 -10.67
N ALA A 43 7.22 6.40 -11.61
CA ALA A 43 6.46 7.53 -12.13
C ALA A 43 5.32 8.01 -11.19
N TYR A 44 5.03 7.28 -10.10
CA TYR A 44 3.91 7.55 -9.20
C TYR A 44 4.37 7.54 -7.73
N ASN A 45 4.89 8.69 -7.27
CA ASN A 45 5.33 8.92 -5.89
C ASN A 45 4.34 8.39 -4.83
N SER A 46 3.03 8.45 -5.11
CA SER A 46 1.96 7.97 -4.22
C SER A 46 2.02 6.45 -3.94
N VAL A 47 2.37 5.66 -4.95
CA VAL A 47 2.44 4.19 -4.83
C VAL A 47 3.77 3.78 -4.22
N GLU A 48 4.84 4.53 -4.51
CA GLU A 48 6.14 4.37 -3.85
C GLU A 48 6.04 4.67 -2.34
N ASN A 49 5.37 5.76 -1.96
CA ASN A 49 5.10 6.05 -0.54
C ASN A 49 4.33 4.92 0.15
N LEU A 50 3.37 4.31 -0.57
CA LEU A 50 2.64 3.16 -0.04
C LEU A 50 3.53 1.92 0.07
N PHE A 51 4.48 1.72 -0.85
CA PHE A 51 5.46 0.65 -0.74
C PHE A 51 6.27 0.74 0.56
N PHE A 52 6.75 1.93 0.94
CA PHE A 52 7.44 2.11 2.22
C PHE A 52 6.56 1.74 3.42
N SER A 53 5.28 2.14 3.42
CA SER A 53 4.35 1.72 4.47
C SER A 53 4.12 0.20 4.48
N VAL A 54 4.07 -0.44 3.31
CA VAL A 54 3.95 -1.90 3.20
C VAL A 54 5.21 -2.59 3.73
N ASP A 55 6.40 -2.03 3.48
CA ASP A 55 7.68 -2.56 3.98
C ASP A 55 7.85 -2.41 5.50
N GLN A 56 7.33 -1.31 6.06
CA GLN A 56 7.29 -1.05 7.51
C GLN A 56 6.21 -1.86 8.24
N PHE A 57 5.28 -2.51 7.52
CA PHE A 57 4.18 -3.21 8.15
C PHE A 57 4.66 -4.43 8.94
N THR A 58 4.16 -4.58 10.16
CA THR A 58 4.34 -5.77 10.98
C THR A 58 3.00 -6.27 11.52
N ASP A 59 2.84 -7.60 11.55
CA ASP A 59 1.70 -8.27 12.18
C ASP A 59 1.94 -8.56 13.68
N LEU A 60 3.15 -8.27 14.17
CA LEU A 60 3.49 -8.38 15.57
C LEU A 60 2.94 -7.18 16.37
N PRO A 61 2.62 -7.36 17.67
CA PRO A 61 2.29 -6.25 18.53
C PRO A 61 3.44 -5.22 18.56
N LEU A 62 3.10 -3.94 18.38
CA LEU A 62 4.04 -2.85 18.56
C LEU A 62 4.25 -2.56 20.05
N GLU A 63 5.50 -2.48 20.45
CA GLU A 63 5.94 -2.06 21.78
C GLU A 63 6.14 -0.52 21.82
N PRO A 64 6.04 0.13 22.99
CA PRO A 64 6.22 1.58 23.11
C PRO A 64 7.57 2.12 22.62
N GLU A 65 8.60 1.28 22.62
CA GLU A 65 9.94 1.59 22.14
C GLU A 65 10.15 1.43 20.63
N ASP A 66 9.19 0.84 19.91
CA ASP A 66 9.29 0.68 18.46
C ASP A 66 9.18 2.04 17.77
N ASP A 67 10.11 2.31 16.85
CA ASP A 67 10.09 3.54 16.07
C ASP A 67 8.97 3.47 15.02
N PRO A 68 8.02 4.41 15.00
CA PRO A 68 6.98 4.46 13.96
C PRO A 68 7.53 4.68 12.55
N ASP A 69 8.80 5.11 12.42
CA ASP A 69 9.50 5.20 11.14
C ASP A 69 10.06 3.84 10.68
N ASP A 70 10.11 2.83 11.56
CA ASP A 70 10.57 1.48 11.24
C ASP A 70 9.41 0.47 11.19
N TYR A 71 8.40 0.62 12.06
CA TYR A 71 7.30 -0.33 12.19
C TYR A 71 5.94 0.34 12.27
N ILE A 72 4.99 -0.17 11.46
CA ILE A 72 3.60 0.27 11.49
C ILE A 72 2.65 -0.91 11.64
N ASN A 73 1.50 -0.67 12.28
CA ASN A 73 0.42 -1.63 12.40
C ASN A 73 -0.59 -1.51 11.24
N GLU A 74 -1.59 -2.40 11.23
CA GLU A 74 -2.62 -2.43 10.20
C GLU A 74 -3.40 -1.10 10.07
N ASP A 75 -3.71 -0.43 11.19
CA ASP A 75 -4.46 0.83 11.15
C ASP A 75 -3.68 1.94 10.42
N ARG A 76 -2.38 2.07 10.71
CA ARG A 76 -1.48 2.99 10.00
C ARG A 76 -1.31 2.61 8.53
N LEU A 77 -1.19 1.32 8.23
CA LEU A 77 -1.12 0.84 6.84
C LEU A 77 -2.41 1.21 6.06
N ARG A 78 -3.57 1.13 6.71
CA ARG A 78 -4.86 1.54 6.14
C ARG A 78 -4.92 3.05 5.90
N GLU A 79 -4.37 3.87 6.80
CA GLU A 79 -4.27 5.33 6.61
C GLU A 79 -3.44 5.65 5.36
N SER A 80 -2.26 5.05 5.22
CA SER A 80 -1.41 5.21 4.04
C SER A 80 -2.14 4.76 2.77
N ALA A 81 -2.79 3.60 2.79
CA ALA A 81 -3.54 3.09 1.65
C ALA A 81 -4.70 4.02 1.24
N ALA A 82 -5.43 4.59 2.22
CA ALA A 82 -6.50 5.55 1.95
C ALA A 82 -5.98 6.81 1.26
N LYS A 83 -4.87 7.37 1.75
CA LYS A 83 -4.22 8.53 1.14
C LYS A 83 -3.78 8.24 -0.31
N THR A 84 -3.12 7.11 -0.54
CA THR A 84 -2.70 6.71 -1.88
C THR A 84 -3.89 6.53 -2.83
N LEU A 85 -5.01 5.99 -2.35
CA LEU A 85 -6.23 5.85 -3.17
C LEU A 85 -6.79 7.19 -3.64
N GLU A 86 -6.81 8.20 -2.76
CA GLU A 86 -7.24 9.55 -3.11
C GLU A 86 -6.35 10.15 -4.20
N GLU A 87 -5.03 10.02 -4.04
CA GLU A 87 -4.05 10.52 -5.01
C GLU A 87 -4.16 9.79 -6.37
N LEU A 88 -4.30 8.46 -6.37
CA LEU A 88 -4.49 7.67 -7.59
C LEU A 88 -5.79 8.01 -8.33
N ARG A 89 -6.87 8.33 -7.60
CA ARG A 89 -8.14 8.75 -8.20
C ARG A 89 -8.09 10.16 -8.77
N ALA A 90 -7.28 11.05 -8.20
CA ALA A 90 -7.09 12.41 -8.69
C ALA A 90 -6.29 12.47 -10.01
N LEU A 91 -5.59 11.39 -10.37
CA LEU A 91 -4.85 11.26 -11.64
C LEU A 91 -5.73 10.82 -12.82
N LYS A 92 -7.01 10.49 -12.59
CA LYS A 92 -7.99 10.12 -13.63
C LYS A 92 -8.57 11.34 -14.34
#